data_AF-A0A7Y4VYN0-F1
#
_entry.id   AF-A0A7Y4VYN0-F1
#
_cell.length_a   1.000
_cell.length_b   1.000
_cell.length_c   1.000
_cell.angle_alpha   90.00
_cell.angle_beta   90.00
_cell.angle_gamma   90.00
#
_symmetry.space_group_name_H-M   'P 1'
#
loop_
_entity.id
_entity.type
_entity.pdbx_description
1 polymer ?
#
loop_
_entity_poly.entity_id
_entity_poly.type
_entity_poly.pdbx_seq_one_letter_code
_entity_poly.pdbx_strand_id
1 'polypeptide(L)'
;MPSTSVTRSLISGVAILAAGCGSSMMDNNLATQLLSISPSGGATGVSTMPDIVFTFNRPMMTGMERYLALHQGGLTGPTMPMSCNWSDGRATLTCRPDRPLAQVSAYTMHLGGGMMDAEG
;
A
#
# COMPACT_ATOMS: atom_id res chain seq x y z
N MET A 1 24.80 -44.66 -67.47
CA MET A 1 23.34 -44.76 -67.67
C MET A 1 22.70 -45.01 -66.31
N PRO A 2 21.53 -44.47 -65.95
CA PRO A 2 20.74 -43.38 -66.57
C PRO A 2 20.39 -42.28 -65.51
N SER A 3 20.37 -40.98 -65.83
CA SER A 3 19.23 -40.17 -66.35
C SER A 3 17.82 -40.64 -65.98
N THR A 4 17.06 -39.79 -65.28
CA THR A 4 15.65 -39.36 -65.50
C THR A 4 15.13 -38.76 -64.19
N SER A 5 14.90 -37.45 -64.05
CA SER A 5 13.83 -36.58 -64.57
C SER A 5 12.65 -36.39 -63.59
N VAL A 6 12.46 -35.10 -63.25
CA VAL A 6 11.18 -34.37 -63.06
C VAL A 6 10.37 -34.78 -61.81
N THR A 7 10.01 -33.85 -60.92
CA THR A 7 8.67 -33.24 -60.96
C THR A 7 8.56 -31.97 -60.11
N ARG A 8 7.94 -30.97 -60.75
CA ARG A 8 7.41 -29.69 -60.28
C ARG A 8 6.59 -29.83 -58.99
N SER A 9 6.64 -28.84 -58.11
CA SER A 9 5.60 -27.81 -57.98
C SER A 9 5.50 -27.22 -56.59
N LEU A 10 5.28 -25.90 -56.62
CA LEU A 10 4.50 -25.10 -55.67
C LEU A 10 5.15 -24.80 -54.32
N ILE A 11 5.86 -23.66 -54.37
CA ILE A 11 5.90 -22.64 -53.32
C ILE A 11 4.60 -22.67 -52.51
N SER A 12 4.68 -23.08 -51.25
CA SER A 12 3.72 -22.66 -50.24
C SER A 12 4.53 -22.16 -49.07
N GLY A 13 5.04 -20.94 -49.23
CA GLY A 13 5.63 -20.18 -48.14
C GLY A 13 4.53 -19.89 -47.14
N VAL A 14 4.54 -20.59 -46.00
CA VAL A 14 3.77 -20.16 -44.84
C VAL A 14 4.57 -19.03 -44.20
N ALA A 15 4.25 -17.81 -44.58
CA ALA A 15 4.58 -16.65 -43.78
C ALA A 15 3.75 -16.73 -42.50
N ILE A 16 4.37 -17.16 -41.39
CA ILE A 16 3.76 -17.01 -40.08
C ILE A 16 3.79 -15.51 -39.77
N LEU A 17 2.65 -14.86 -40.01
CA LEU A 17 2.40 -13.50 -39.56
C LEU A 17 2.42 -13.50 -38.03
N ALA A 18 3.46 -12.93 -37.45
CA ALA A 18 3.47 -12.58 -36.04
C ALA A 18 2.39 -11.50 -35.82
N ALA A 19 1.27 -11.88 -35.21
CA ALA A 19 0.36 -10.93 -34.58
C ALA A 19 0.90 -10.66 -33.17
N GLY A 20 1.69 -9.60 -33.03
CA GLY A 20 1.94 -9.00 -31.73
C GLY A 20 0.66 -8.31 -31.25
N CYS A 21 0.23 -8.62 -30.03
CA CYS A 21 -0.44 -7.67 -29.17
C CYS A 21 0.22 -7.80 -27.80
N GLY A 22 1.21 -6.93 -27.54
CA GLY A 22 1.62 -6.68 -26.16
C GLY A 22 0.46 -6.00 -25.44
N SER A 23 -0.04 -6.61 -24.38
CA SER A 23 -0.76 -5.90 -23.33
C SER A 23 0.22 -5.57 -22.19
N SER A 24 1.24 -4.79 -22.51
CA SER A 24 2.05 -4.08 -21.52
C SER A 24 1.41 -2.71 -21.22
N MET A 25 0.14 -2.69 -20.77
CA MET A 25 -0.62 -1.51 -20.27
C MET A 25 -1.84 -2.10 -19.53
N MET A 26 -2.06 -2.07 -18.22
CA MET A 26 -1.59 -1.26 -17.10
C MET A 26 -1.35 -2.22 -15.92
N ASP A 27 -0.18 -2.21 -15.30
CA ASP A 27 -0.16 -2.47 -13.86
C ASP A 27 -0.75 -1.19 -13.23
N ASN A 28 -2.08 -1.08 -13.23
CA ASN A 28 -2.73 -0.22 -12.25
C ASN A 28 -2.33 -0.86 -10.94
N ASN A 29 -1.33 -0.30 -10.28
CA ASN A 29 -0.94 -0.71 -8.94
C ASN A 29 -2.12 -0.39 -8.02
N LEU A 30 -3.10 -1.30 -8.03
CA LEU A 30 -4.25 -1.37 -7.18
C LEU A 30 -3.82 -1.96 -5.83
N ALA A 31 -2.60 -1.66 -5.34
CA ALA A 31 -2.21 -1.99 -3.99
C ALA A 31 -2.48 -0.82 -3.06
N THR A 32 -2.91 -1.16 -1.85
CA THR A 32 -3.19 -0.18 -0.82
C THR A 32 -1.87 0.32 -0.28
N GLN A 33 -1.73 1.63 -0.20
CA GLN A 33 -0.51 2.27 0.24
C GLN A 33 -0.82 3.29 1.31
N LEU A 34 -0.01 3.27 2.36
CA LEU A 34 0.11 4.38 3.27
C LEU A 34 0.99 5.45 2.61
N LEU A 35 0.39 6.58 2.27
CA LEU A 35 1.06 7.70 1.61
C LEU A 35 1.87 8.55 2.59
N SER A 36 1.32 8.79 3.79
CA SER A 36 1.99 9.65 4.77
C SER A 36 1.54 9.37 6.20
N ILE A 37 2.41 9.76 7.14
CA ILE A 37 2.14 9.86 8.58
C ILE A 37 2.63 11.23 9.05
N SER A 38 1.80 11.94 9.82
CA SER A 38 2.17 13.19 10.50
C SER A 38 1.82 13.07 11.99
N PRO A 39 2.71 13.39 12.94
CA PRO A 39 4.11 13.74 12.74
C PRO A 39 4.91 12.63 12.04
N SER A 40 5.90 13.01 11.24
CA SER A 40 6.76 12.03 10.55
C SER A 40 7.62 11.27 11.54
N GLY A 41 8.06 10.07 11.17
CA GLY A 41 9.03 9.30 11.97
C GLY A 41 10.27 10.12 12.31
N GLY A 42 10.69 10.08 13.57
CA GLY A 42 11.84 10.85 14.07
C GLY A 42 11.58 12.34 14.35
N ALA A 43 10.33 12.81 14.22
CA ALA A 43 9.99 14.19 14.60
C ALA A 43 10.28 14.45 16.10
N THR A 44 10.81 15.63 16.39
CA THR A 44 11.05 16.13 17.75
C THR A 44 10.23 17.40 18.00
N GLY A 45 10.12 17.83 19.26
CA GLY A 45 9.32 19.01 19.61
C GLY A 45 7.80 18.84 19.39
N VAL A 46 7.35 17.59 19.26
CA VAL A 46 5.93 17.25 19.11
C VAL A 46 5.18 17.56 20.41
N SER A 47 3.97 18.14 20.29
CA SER A 47 3.07 18.37 21.42
C SER A 47 2.79 17.08 22.21
N THR A 48 2.57 17.17 23.52
CA THR A 48 2.16 16.02 24.34
C THR A 48 0.75 15.54 24.05
N MET A 49 -0.07 16.32 23.34
CA MET A 49 -1.32 15.85 22.77
C MET A 49 -1.29 16.14 21.25
N PRO A 50 -0.58 15.31 20.47
CA PRO A 50 -0.53 15.47 19.02
C PRO A 50 -1.77 14.87 18.36
N ASP A 51 -2.17 15.46 17.23
CA ASP A 51 -2.98 14.75 16.26
C ASP A 51 -2.03 13.95 15.37
N ILE A 52 -2.27 12.64 15.29
CA ILE A 52 -1.50 11.72 14.46
C ILE A 52 -2.35 11.37 13.25
N VAL A 53 -1.91 11.81 12.08
CA VAL A 53 -2.67 11.73 10.83
C VAL A 53 -2.01 10.73 9.89
N PHE A 54 -2.81 9.80 9.37
CA PHE A 54 -2.43 8.82 8.36
C PHE A 54 -3.21 9.10 7.08
N THR A 55 -2.52 9.11 5.95
CA THR A 55 -3.18 9.23 4.63
C THR A 55 -2.89 7.99 3.82
N PHE A 56 -3.94 7.39 3.27
CA PHE A 56 -3.89 6.23 2.39
C PHE A 56 -4.24 6.66 0.96
N ASN A 57 -3.77 5.89 -0.03
CA ASN A 57 -4.10 6.14 -1.43
C ASN A 57 -5.54 5.73 -1.80
N ARG A 58 -6.23 4.99 -0.92
CA ARG A 58 -7.59 4.47 -1.12
C ARG A 58 -8.43 4.51 0.16
N PRO A 59 -9.77 4.49 0.03
CA PRO A 59 -10.67 4.32 1.17
C PRO A 59 -10.43 2.99 1.90
N MET A 60 -10.28 3.04 3.22
CA MET A 60 -10.02 1.87 4.07
C MET A 60 -11.32 1.21 4.55
N MET A 61 -11.32 -0.10 4.83
CA MET A 61 -12.48 -0.82 5.42
C MET A 61 -12.84 -0.35 6.83
N THR A 62 -14.09 -0.58 7.26
CA THR A 62 -14.55 -0.17 8.61
C THR A 62 -13.77 -0.91 9.68
N GLY A 63 -13.33 -0.16 10.70
CA GLY A 63 -12.60 -0.72 11.83
C GLY A 63 -11.11 -0.95 11.59
N MET A 64 -10.51 -0.46 10.50
CA MET A 64 -9.07 -0.65 10.24
C MET A 64 -8.17 0.03 11.29
N GLU A 65 -8.69 1.04 12.00
CA GLU A 65 -8.01 1.70 13.10
C GLU A 65 -7.61 0.74 14.23
N ARG A 66 -8.26 -0.43 14.35
CA ARG A 66 -7.90 -1.49 15.31
C ARG A 66 -6.51 -2.10 15.08
N TYR A 67 -5.93 -1.91 13.89
CA TYR A 67 -4.58 -2.36 13.56
C TYR A 67 -3.52 -1.31 13.88
N LEU A 68 -3.90 -0.16 14.44
CA LEU A 68 -2.96 0.85 14.91
C LEU A 68 -2.74 0.74 16.42
N ALA A 69 -1.49 0.90 16.85
CA ALA A 69 -1.13 1.04 18.25
C ALA A 69 0.00 2.05 18.42
N LEU A 70 -0.16 2.97 19.38
CA LEU A 70 0.90 3.85 19.82
C LEU A 70 1.59 3.22 21.03
N HIS A 71 2.90 3.04 20.98
CA HIS A 71 3.70 2.53 22.10
C HIS A 71 4.63 3.61 22.61
N GLN A 72 4.80 3.71 23.94
CA GLN A 72 5.90 4.48 24.50
C GLN A 72 7.20 3.70 24.40
N GLY A 73 8.24 4.33 23.85
CA GLY A 73 9.49 3.67 23.50
C GLY A 73 9.35 2.89 22.19
N GLY A 74 9.66 1.59 22.22
CA GLY A 74 9.62 0.69 21.06
C GLY A 74 8.33 -0.14 20.97
N LEU A 75 8.27 -1.04 19.99
CA LEU A 75 7.11 -1.91 19.71
C LEU A 75 6.68 -2.83 20.87
N THR A 76 7.57 -3.10 21.83
CA THR A 76 7.27 -3.89 23.03
C THR A 76 6.92 -3.03 24.25
N GLY A 77 6.86 -1.71 24.08
CA GLY A 77 6.52 -0.77 25.14
C GLY A 77 5.03 -0.76 25.48
N PRO A 78 4.63 -0.10 26.57
CA PRO A 78 3.23 0.02 26.94
C PRO A 78 2.44 0.76 25.87
N THR A 79 1.25 0.25 25.54
CA THR A 79 0.33 0.88 24.59
C THR A 79 -0.34 2.09 25.21
N MET A 80 -0.40 3.18 24.44
CA MET A 80 -1.12 4.40 24.78
C MET A 80 -2.49 4.40 24.11
N PRO A 81 -3.59 4.55 24.88
CA PRO A 81 -4.91 4.59 24.31
C PRO A 81 -5.10 5.85 23.45
N MET A 82 -5.76 5.67 22.31
CA MET A 82 -6.06 6.71 21.35
C MET A 82 -7.51 6.61 20.88
N SER A 83 -8.10 7.77 20.64
CA SER A 83 -9.35 7.90 19.91
C SER A 83 -9.04 8.28 18.47
N CYS A 84 -9.67 7.61 17.50
CA CYS A 84 -9.42 7.82 16.08
C CYS A 84 -10.72 8.15 15.34
N ASN A 85 -10.63 9.02 14.34
CA ASN A 85 -11.74 9.37 13.46
C ASN A 85 -11.30 9.36 11.99
N TRP A 86 -12.12 8.73 11.14
CA TRP A 86 -11.93 8.72 9.70
C TRP A 86 -12.58 9.94 9.06
N SER A 87 -11.96 10.45 7.99
CA SER A 87 -12.63 11.32 7.01
C SER A 87 -13.80 10.58 6.33
N ASP A 88 -14.77 11.30 5.77
CA ASP A 88 -15.90 10.72 5.02
C ASP A 88 -15.46 9.78 3.89
N GLY A 89 -14.40 10.13 3.15
CA GLY A 89 -13.82 9.31 2.08
C GLY A 89 -12.94 8.15 2.59
N ARG A 90 -12.80 8.01 3.91
CA ARG A 90 -12.07 6.94 4.63
C ARG A 90 -10.64 6.70 4.16
N ALA A 91 -10.01 7.69 3.54
CA ALA A 91 -8.62 7.69 3.11
C ALA A 91 -7.70 8.44 4.08
N THR A 92 -8.26 9.19 5.04
CA THR A 92 -7.50 9.87 6.09
C THR A 92 -8.01 9.48 7.47
N LEU A 93 -7.10 9.04 8.33
CA LEU A 93 -7.37 8.70 9.73
C LEU A 93 -6.64 9.69 10.63
N THR A 94 -7.35 10.32 11.55
CA THR A 94 -6.77 11.17 12.59
C THR A 94 -6.96 10.51 13.94
N CYS A 95 -5.86 10.19 14.62
CA CYS A 95 -5.84 9.62 15.96
C CYS A 95 -5.25 10.61 16.95
N ARG A 96 -5.79 10.64 18.17
CA ARG A 96 -5.30 11.50 19.26
C ARG A 96 -5.17 10.68 20.55
N PRO A 97 -4.06 10.81 21.29
CA PRO A 97 -3.95 10.20 22.61
C PRO A 97 -5.04 10.69 23.56
N ASP A 98 -5.65 9.77 24.32
CA ASP A 98 -6.75 10.10 25.23
C ASP A 98 -6.25 10.87 26.48
N ARG A 99 -4.95 10.84 26.73
CA ARG A 99 -4.25 11.55 27.81
C ARG A 99 -2.94 12.15 27.27
N PRO A 100 -2.43 13.23 27.89
CA PRO A 100 -1.13 13.78 27.52
C PRO A 100 -0.03 12.72 27.59
N LEU A 101 0.78 12.65 26.53
CA LEU A 101 2.00 11.86 26.46
C LEU A 101 3.07 12.42 27.40
N ALA A 102 3.97 11.56 27.85
CA ALA A 102 5.11 11.97 28.66
C ALA A 102 6.05 12.86 27.85
N GLN A 103 6.53 13.93 28.47
CA GLN A 103 7.53 14.80 27.87
C GLN A 103 8.85 14.06 27.69
N VAL A 104 9.66 14.52 26.73
CA VAL A 104 11.03 14.02 26.48
C VAL A 104 11.06 12.48 26.37
N SER A 105 10.04 11.92 25.73
CA SER A 105 9.87 10.47 25.57
C SER A 105 9.72 10.12 24.10
N ALA A 106 10.29 8.97 23.70
CA ALA A 106 10.09 8.42 22.37
C ALA A 106 8.77 7.66 22.31
N TYR A 107 8.14 7.68 21.14
CA TYR A 107 6.93 6.91 20.86
C TYR A 107 7.07 6.23 19.49
N THR A 108 6.59 5.00 19.40
CA THR A 108 6.55 4.22 18.16
C THR A 108 5.10 3.98 17.76
N MET A 109 4.76 4.36 16.53
CA MET A 109 3.48 4.00 15.93
C MET A 109 3.61 2.68 15.19
N HIS A 110 2.77 1.72 15.55
CA HIS A 110 2.68 0.41 14.90
C HIS A 110 1.43 0.33 14.05
N LEU A 111 1.60 -0.02 12.77
CA LEU A 111 0.54 -0.34 11.82
C LEU A 111 0.61 -1.83 11.49
N GLY A 112 -0.41 -2.60 11.90
CA GLY A 112 -0.48 -4.03 11.68
C GLY A 112 -0.82 -4.40 10.23
N GLY A 113 -0.31 -5.54 9.76
CA GLY A 113 -0.49 -6.01 8.37
C GLY A 113 -1.90 -6.50 8.01
N GLY A 114 -2.90 -6.38 8.89
CA GLY A 114 -4.28 -6.79 8.64
C GLY A 114 -5.17 -5.70 8.04
N MET A 115 -4.61 -4.53 7.72
CA MET A 115 -5.37 -3.44 7.12
C MET A 115 -5.72 -3.74 5.66
N MET A 116 -6.98 -3.52 5.31
CA MET A 116 -7.55 -3.74 3.99
C MET A 116 -8.27 -2.47 3.53
N ASP A 117 -8.23 -2.21 2.23
CA ASP A 117 -9.06 -1.16 1.64
C ASP A 117 -10.50 -1.66 1.44
N ALA A 118 -11.37 -0.81 0.90
CA ALA A 118 -12.75 -1.17 0.60
C ALA A 118 -12.92 -2.33 -0.41
N GLU A 119 -11.87 -2.66 -1.16
CA GLU A 119 -11.85 -3.71 -2.18
C GLU A 119 -11.30 -5.06 -1.67
N GLY A 120 -10.58 -5.08 -0.54
CA GLY A 120 -10.09 -6.29 0.14
C GLY A 120 -8.58 -6.46 0.06
#